data_AF-A0A946PWA1-F1
#
_entry.id   AF-A0A946PWA1-F1
#
_cell.length_a   1.000
_cell.length_b   1.000
_cell.length_c   1.000
_cell.angle_alpha   90.00
_cell.angle_beta   90.00
_cell.angle_gamma   90.00
#
_symmetry.space_group_name_H-M   'P 1'
#
loop_
_entity.id
_entity.type
_entity.pdbx_description
1 polymer ?
#
loop_
_entity_poly.entity_id
_entity_poly.type
_entity_poly.pdbx_seq_one_letter_code
_entity_poly.pdbx_strand_id
1 'polypeptide(L)'
;VLALFIGIGMVTSVLYGRRIFCRYICPVSGFTGMYSMVAPLEVRVKDPEVCKNHTDKTCVSGNENGYGCPWMEYPGGLERNVNCGMCTECFKTCTQDNLSMNIRPFGTDLFVMNKDRGVDEVYNGFIMLACALIYIAVYLGPWGVLKDMANIATVPLFLLYSVLFILINLVILPGLFYLAVWLGKGLAEGKMTPASEAFAFVPRLWAQFVAFVSRKPQPKGSRARAKNLITIKDGSLPAPGRLFTDYGYAIIPLGLTGWIGFTVAFALIDISYAIPLLSDPMGWGWNLFGTADLGWVMYVPHLVPYLQGPIFLGGLAVSIYTAYRIGLNHTSDKNVLTRSLAPVVILLSLITATFFWLAM
;
A
#
# COMPACT_ATOMS: atom_id res chain seq x y z
N VAL A 1 4.26 15.55 -17.06
CA VAL A 1 4.41 14.42 -16.10
C VAL A 1 4.34 13.06 -16.79
N LEU A 2 3.28 12.74 -17.54
CA LEU A 2 3.14 11.43 -18.22
C LEU A 2 4.33 11.10 -19.14
N ALA A 3 4.72 12.03 -20.02
CA ALA A 3 5.86 11.85 -20.92
C ALA A 3 7.19 11.55 -20.18
N LEU A 4 7.38 12.15 -19.00
CA LEU A 4 8.54 11.89 -18.16
C LEU A 4 8.53 10.44 -17.65
N PHE A 5 7.42 9.96 -17.10
CA PHE A 5 7.30 8.57 -16.66
C PHE A 5 7.45 7.56 -17.80
N ILE A 6 6.88 7.87 -18.97
CA ILE A 6 7.06 7.05 -20.18
C ILE A 6 8.53 7.00 -20.58
N GLY A 7 9.21 8.15 -20.63
CA GLY A 7 10.64 8.23 -20.94
C GLY A 7 11.50 7.41 -19.97
N ILE A 8 11.27 7.54 -18.65
CA ILE A 8 11.97 6.74 -17.63
C ILE A 8 11.68 5.25 -17.82
N GLY A 9 10.42 4.88 -18.09
CA GLY A 9 10.02 3.50 -18.37
C GLY A 9 10.73 2.91 -19.58
N MET A 10 10.81 3.66 -20.68
CA MET A 10 11.53 3.25 -21.90
C MET A 10 13.03 3.07 -21.63
N VAL A 11 13.68 4.07 -21.02
CA VAL A 11 15.12 4.03 -20.72
C VAL A 11 15.46 2.84 -19.83
N THR A 12 14.70 2.63 -18.76
CA THR A 12 14.98 1.54 -17.82
C THR A 12 14.68 0.15 -18.40
N SER A 13 13.65 0.04 -19.25
CA SER A 13 13.36 -1.19 -20.00
C SER A 13 14.48 -1.54 -20.98
N VAL A 14 15.01 -0.57 -21.72
CA VAL A 14 16.11 -0.80 -22.68
C VAL A 14 17.42 -1.15 -21.96
N LEU A 15 17.76 -0.43 -20.88
CA LEU A 15 19.04 -0.60 -20.19
C LEU A 15 19.11 -1.87 -19.34
N TYR A 16 18.01 -2.22 -18.66
CA TYR A 16 18.02 -3.31 -17.68
C TYR A 16 17.10 -4.48 -18.05
N GLY A 17 16.25 -4.34 -19.07
CA GLY A 17 15.28 -5.35 -19.48
C GLY A 17 14.13 -5.55 -18.48
N ARG A 18 13.19 -6.44 -18.85
CA ARG A 18 12.07 -6.87 -18.01
C ARG A 18 11.22 -5.70 -17.48
N ARG A 19 10.41 -5.92 -16.44
CA ARG A 19 9.53 -4.89 -15.85
C ARG A 19 10.19 -4.16 -14.68
N ILE A 20 11.44 -3.71 -14.86
CA ILE A 20 12.21 -3.03 -13.79
C ILE A 20 11.60 -1.70 -13.38
N PHE A 21 11.12 -0.92 -14.34
CA PHE A 21 10.37 0.30 -14.05
C PHE A 21 9.19 0.02 -13.13
N CYS A 22 8.36 -0.96 -13.49
CA CYS A 22 7.20 -1.33 -12.69
C CYS A 22 7.63 -1.81 -11.30
N ARG A 23 8.62 -2.69 -11.20
CA ARG A 23 9.02 -3.29 -9.92
C ARG A 23 9.64 -2.30 -8.94
N TYR A 24 10.47 -1.36 -9.40
CA TYR A 24 11.32 -0.57 -8.50
C TYR A 24 11.10 0.94 -8.55
N ILE A 25 10.43 1.47 -9.59
CA ILE A 25 10.34 2.92 -9.81
C ILE A 25 8.89 3.39 -9.82
N CYS A 26 7.98 2.62 -10.40
CA CYS A 26 6.59 3.00 -10.56
C CYS A 26 5.87 2.98 -9.20
N PRO A 27 5.42 4.14 -8.66
CA PRO A 27 4.74 4.17 -7.36
C PRO A 27 3.41 3.41 -7.40
N VAL A 28 2.72 3.42 -8.56
CA VAL A 28 1.47 2.68 -8.78
C VAL A 28 1.67 1.18 -8.56
N SER A 29 2.84 0.63 -8.91
CA SER A 29 3.14 -0.77 -8.64
C SER A 29 3.26 -1.08 -7.16
N GLY A 30 3.81 -0.16 -6.36
CA GLY A 30 3.87 -0.31 -4.91
C GLY A 30 2.49 -0.32 -4.27
N PHE A 31 1.60 0.58 -4.72
CA PHE A 31 0.22 0.65 -4.24
C PHE A 31 -0.61 -0.58 -4.64
N THR A 32 -0.52 -0.98 -5.91
CA THR A 32 -1.23 -2.18 -6.40
C THR A 32 -0.68 -3.45 -5.76
N GLY A 33 0.63 -3.57 -5.58
CA GLY A 33 1.27 -4.66 -4.87
C GLY A 33 0.76 -4.78 -3.43
N MET A 34 0.67 -3.67 -2.72
CA MET A 34 0.07 -3.64 -1.38
C MET A 34 -1.38 -4.14 -1.37
N TYR A 35 -2.25 -3.61 -2.23
CA TYR A 35 -3.66 -4.01 -2.27
C TYR A 35 -3.86 -5.43 -2.82
N SER A 36 -2.91 -5.98 -3.56
CA SER A 36 -2.96 -7.38 -3.99
C SER A 36 -2.96 -8.37 -2.81
N MET A 37 -2.49 -7.95 -1.63
CA MET A 37 -2.54 -8.78 -0.42
C MET A 37 -3.95 -9.04 0.08
N VAL A 38 -4.89 -8.14 -0.22
CA VAL A 38 -6.30 -8.33 0.13
C VAL A 38 -7.10 -9.00 -0.99
N ALA A 39 -6.53 -9.18 -2.18
CA ALA A 39 -7.21 -9.77 -3.31
C ALA A 39 -7.55 -11.26 -3.09
N PRO A 40 -8.72 -11.73 -3.56
CA PRO A 40 -9.16 -13.12 -3.43
C PRO A 40 -8.53 -14.06 -4.46
N LEU A 41 -7.69 -13.55 -5.38
CA LEU A 41 -7.02 -14.34 -6.40
C LEU A 41 -5.52 -14.40 -6.14
N GLU A 42 -4.92 -15.57 -6.33
CA GLU A 42 -3.47 -15.76 -6.25
C GLU A 42 -2.97 -16.76 -7.29
N VAL A 43 -1.68 -16.64 -7.63
CA VAL A 43 -0.96 -17.65 -8.39
C VAL A 43 -0.05 -18.41 -7.43
N ARG A 44 -0.17 -19.73 -7.38
CA ARG A 44 0.68 -20.60 -6.55
C ARG A 44 1.09 -21.84 -7.34
N VAL A 45 2.04 -22.59 -6.79
CA VAL A 45 2.36 -23.92 -7.31
C VAL A 45 1.33 -24.94 -6.83
N LYS A 46 0.98 -25.91 -7.68
CA LYS A 46 0.04 -27.00 -7.31
C LYS A 46 0.70 -27.93 -6.27
N ASP A 47 1.92 -28.37 -6.56
CA ASP A 47 2.74 -29.23 -5.70
C ASP A 47 4.14 -28.65 -5.48
N PRO A 48 4.48 -28.23 -4.25
CA PRO A 48 5.81 -27.72 -3.92
C PRO A 48 6.95 -28.72 -4.17
N GLU A 49 6.74 -30.03 -4.04
CA GLU A 49 7.78 -31.05 -4.21
C GLU A 49 8.10 -31.27 -5.69
N VAL A 50 7.09 -31.27 -6.57
CA VAL A 50 7.32 -31.23 -8.03
C VAL A 50 8.16 -30.02 -8.40
N CYS A 51 7.83 -28.86 -7.80
CA CYS A 51 8.63 -27.67 -8.02
C CYS A 51 10.06 -27.90 -7.53
N LYS A 52 10.27 -28.32 -6.28
CA LYS A 52 11.59 -28.52 -5.68
C LYS A 52 12.50 -29.47 -6.47
N ASN A 53 11.95 -30.56 -7.02
CA ASN A 53 12.69 -31.55 -7.81
C ASN A 53 12.96 -31.11 -9.26
N HIS A 54 12.19 -30.16 -9.78
CA HIS A 54 12.38 -29.64 -11.13
C HIS A 54 13.60 -28.69 -11.18
N THR A 55 14.68 -29.10 -11.84
CA THR A 55 15.92 -28.29 -11.95
C THR A 55 15.73 -27.06 -12.84
N ASP A 56 15.06 -27.24 -13.98
CA ASP A 56 15.00 -26.25 -15.04
C ASP A 56 13.88 -25.25 -14.75
N LYS A 57 14.17 -24.21 -13.97
CA LYS A 57 13.19 -23.17 -13.58
C LYS A 57 12.82 -22.24 -14.74
N THR A 58 12.24 -22.78 -15.81
CA THR A 58 11.79 -22.07 -17.01
C THR A 58 10.78 -20.97 -16.69
N CYS A 59 10.01 -21.08 -15.60
CA CYS A 59 9.14 -20.00 -15.12
C CYS A 59 9.88 -18.73 -14.68
N VAL A 60 11.20 -18.80 -14.46
CA VAL A 60 12.08 -17.66 -14.11
C VAL A 60 13.04 -17.33 -15.25
N SER A 61 13.59 -18.33 -15.94
CA SER A 61 14.55 -18.14 -17.03
C SER A 61 13.90 -17.85 -18.39
N GLY A 62 12.68 -18.34 -18.61
CA GLY A 62 12.01 -18.38 -19.91
C GLY A 62 12.35 -19.62 -20.72
N ASN A 63 11.60 -19.83 -21.80
CA ASN A 63 11.82 -20.86 -22.83
C ASN A 63 11.17 -20.42 -24.15
N GLU A 64 11.07 -21.33 -25.12
CA GLU A 64 10.47 -21.04 -26.44
C GLU A 64 8.99 -20.63 -26.37
N ASN A 65 8.27 -21.04 -25.32
CA ASN A 65 6.85 -20.74 -25.14
C ASN A 65 6.58 -19.36 -24.51
N GLY A 66 7.60 -18.68 -23.97
CA GLY A 66 7.42 -17.39 -23.34
C GLY A 66 8.59 -16.89 -22.49
N TYR A 67 8.41 -15.70 -21.95
CA TYR A 67 9.44 -15.06 -21.14
C TYR A 67 9.46 -15.63 -19.72
N GLY A 68 10.65 -15.70 -19.13
CA GLY A 68 10.75 -15.91 -17.69
C GLY A 68 10.05 -14.77 -16.94
N CYS A 69 9.59 -15.03 -15.70
CA CYS A 69 8.80 -14.10 -14.90
C CYS A 69 9.28 -12.63 -15.06
N PRO A 70 8.50 -11.78 -15.77
CA PRO A 70 8.89 -10.40 -16.07
C PRO A 70 9.07 -9.54 -14.81
N TRP A 71 8.44 -9.97 -13.72
CA TRP A 71 8.53 -9.36 -12.41
C TRP A 71 9.71 -9.86 -11.59
N MET A 72 10.54 -10.79 -12.10
CA MET A 72 11.71 -11.35 -11.40
C MET A 72 11.35 -12.06 -10.08
N GLU A 73 10.14 -12.59 -10.02
CA GLU A 73 9.67 -13.43 -8.91
C GLU A 73 9.82 -14.91 -9.26
N TYR A 74 10.05 -15.74 -8.24
CA TYR A 74 10.06 -17.18 -8.37
C TYR A 74 8.71 -17.75 -7.92
N PRO A 75 7.85 -18.25 -8.84
CA PRO A 75 6.51 -18.73 -8.49
C PRO A 75 6.49 -19.83 -7.42
N GLY A 76 7.52 -20.68 -7.39
CA GLY A 76 7.60 -21.79 -6.42
C GLY A 76 7.88 -21.38 -4.98
N GLY A 77 8.31 -20.13 -4.74
CA GLY A 77 8.50 -19.57 -3.40
C GLY A 77 7.56 -18.42 -3.10
N LEU A 78 6.52 -18.24 -3.92
CA LEU A 78 5.61 -17.11 -3.79
C LEU A 78 4.62 -17.37 -2.65
N GLU A 79 4.82 -16.69 -1.53
CA GLU A 79 3.89 -16.74 -0.38
C GLU A 79 2.92 -15.55 -0.36
N ARG A 80 3.28 -14.45 -1.04
CA ARG A 80 2.56 -13.17 -1.04
C ARG A 80 2.46 -12.59 -2.44
N ASN A 81 1.37 -11.88 -2.73
CA ASN A 81 1.11 -11.30 -4.04
C ASN A 81 1.81 -9.95 -4.27
N VAL A 82 2.43 -9.35 -3.25
CA VAL A 82 2.96 -7.97 -3.29
C VAL A 82 3.81 -7.68 -4.52
N ASN A 83 4.69 -8.60 -4.90
CA ASN A 83 5.60 -8.42 -6.03
C ASN A 83 5.13 -9.16 -7.31
N CYS A 84 4.05 -9.94 -7.23
CA CYS A 84 3.52 -10.68 -8.36
C CYS A 84 2.53 -9.81 -9.12
N GLY A 85 2.93 -9.28 -10.28
CA GLY A 85 2.00 -8.54 -11.14
C GLY A 85 1.08 -9.41 -11.99
N MET A 86 0.83 -10.67 -11.59
CA MET A 86 -0.16 -11.60 -12.15
C MET A 86 -0.18 -11.66 -13.69
N CYS A 87 0.98 -11.59 -14.35
CA CYS A 87 1.08 -11.56 -15.82
C CYS A 87 0.90 -12.93 -16.50
N THR A 88 0.82 -14.01 -15.71
CA THR A 88 0.60 -15.40 -16.15
C THR A 88 1.64 -16.02 -17.11
N GLU A 89 2.75 -15.35 -17.43
CA GLU A 89 3.84 -15.92 -18.23
C GLU A 89 4.42 -17.22 -17.65
N CYS A 90 4.38 -17.38 -16.33
CA CYS A 90 4.79 -18.59 -15.65
C CYS A 90 3.98 -19.83 -16.11
N PHE A 91 2.68 -19.69 -16.41
CA PHE A 91 1.84 -20.79 -16.91
C PHE A 91 2.28 -21.28 -18.28
N LYS A 92 2.73 -20.37 -19.16
CA LYS A 92 3.20 -20.72 -20.51
C LYS A 92 4.55 -21.43 -20.48
N THR A 93 5.40 -21.06 -19.54
CA THR A 93 6.79 -21.49 -19.47
C THR A 93 7.00 -22.74 -18.59
N CYS A 94 6.10 -23.04 -17.65
CA CYS A 94 6.25 -24.20 -16.77
C CYS A 94 6.05 -25.53 -17.51
N THR A 95 7.13 -26.28 -17.70
CA THR A 95 7.13 -27.60 -18.37
C THR A 95 6.44 -28.71 -17.55
N GLN A 96 6.27 -28.50 -16.25
CA GLN A 96 5.65 -29.46 -15.33
C GLN A 96 4.16 -29.21 -15.09
N ASP A 97 3.55 -28.23 -15.78
CA ASP A 97 2.17 -27.75 -15.54
C ASP A 97 1.82 -27.59 -14.04
N ASN A 98 2.78 -27.06 -13.27
CA ASN A 98 2.70 -27.06 -11.81
C ASN A 98 2.24 -25.70 -11.24
N LEU A 99 1.49 -24.91 -12.02
CA LEU A 99 0.98 -23.61 -11.59
C LEU A 99 -0.54 -23.61 -11.58
N SER A 100 -1.13 -22.97 -10.58
CA SER A 100 -2.57 -22.79 -10.47
C SER A 100 -2.93 -21.35 -10.12
N MET A 101 -4.09 -20.93 -10.60
CA MET A 101 -4.75 -19.73 -10.11
C MET A 101 -5.78 -20.16 -9.07
N ASN A 102 -5.56 -19.80 -7.82
CA ASN A 102 -6.40 -20.20 -6.70
C ASN A 102 -7.28 -19.03 -6.25
N ILE A 103 -8.49 -19.37 -5.80
CA ILE A 103 -9.33 -18.46 -5.03
C ILE A 103 -8.99 -18.65 -3.55
N ARG A 104 -8.79 -17.57 -2.83
CA ARG A 104 -8.43 -17.55 -1.40
C ARG A 104 -9.31 -16.59 -0.61
N PRO A 105 -9.41 -16.77 0.72
CA PRO A 105 -10.03 -15.78 1.59
C PRO A 105 -9.32 -14.42 1.52
N PHE A 106 -10.11 -13.35 1.60
CA PHE A 106 -9.63 -11.97 1.57
C PHE A 106 -8.56 -11.71 2.65
N GLY A 107 -7.48 -11.03 2.28
CA GLY A 107 -6.47 -10.56 3.23
C GLY A 107 -5.50 -11.62 3.76
N THR A 108 -5.50 -12.85 3.24
CA THR A 108 -4.64 -13.94 3.76
C THR A 108 -3.15 -13.56 3.76
N ASP A 109 -2.67 -12.83 2.74
CA ASP A 109 -1.27 -12.38 2.65
C ASP A 109 -0.88 -11.35 3.72
N LEU A 110 -1.85 -10.62 4.28
CA LEU A 110 -1.61 -9.67 5.38
C LEU A 110 -1.17 -10.39 6.66
N PHE A 111 -1.35 -11.72 6.74
CA PHE A 111 -0.98 -12.52 7.90
C PHE A 111 0.30 -13.34 7.69
N VAL A 112 0.86 -13.36 6.46
CA VAL A 112 2.11 -14.04 6.17
C VAL A 112 3.28 -13.22 6.73
N MET A 113 3.83 -13.65 7.87
CA MET A 113 4.94 -13.01 8.57
C MET A 113 6.29 -13.47 7.99
N ASN A 114 6.64 -12.97 6.81
CA ASN A 114 7.93 -13.27 6.19
C ASN A 114 8.97 -12.15 6.42
N LYS A 115 10.23 -12.46 6.13
CA LYS A 115 11.36 -11.51 6.23
C LYS A 115 11.25 -10.33 5.26
N ASP A 116 10.43 -10.47 4.22
CA ASP A 116 10.31 -9.49 3.14
C ASP A 116 9.36 -8.35 3.52
N ARG A 117 8.65 -8.45 4.65
CA ARG A 117 7.93 -7.33 5.24
C ARG A 117 8.88 -6.18 5.54
N GLY A 118 8.78 -5.14 4.73
CA GLY A 118 9.59 -3.95 4.87
C GLY A 118 8.79 -2.72 5.29
N VAL A 119 9.55 -1.70 5.68
CA VAL A 119 9.05 -0.37 6.01
C VAL A 119 8.50 0.32 4.75
N ASP A 120 9.06 0.00 3.59
CA ASP A 120 8.61 0.49 2.27
C ASP A 120 7.16 0.11 1.98
N GLU A 121 6.77 -1.13 2.23
CA GLU A 121 5.37 -1.55 2.10
C GLU A 121 4.49 -0.72 3.04
N VAL A 122 4.83 -0.65 4.32
CA VAL A 122 4.04 0.10 5.32
C VAL A 122 3.88 1.58 4.96
N TYR A 123 4.94 2.22 4.45
CA TYR A 123 4.90 3.62 3.99
C TYR A 123 3.99 3.80 2.78
N ASN A 124 3.96 2.86 1.83
CA ASN A 124 2.98 2.91 0.73
C ASN A 124 1.53 2.89 1.27
N GLY A 125 1.28 2.17 2.37
CA GLY A 125 -0.03 2.12 3.02
C GLY A 125 -0.39 3.43 3.69
N PHE A 126 0.56 4.06 4.38
CA PHE A 126 0.38 5.40 4.93
C PHE A 126 0.11 6.45 3.85
N ILE A 127 0.87 6.42 2.75
CA ILE A 127 0.66 7.33 1.62
C ILE A 127 -0.75 7.14 1.08
N MET A 128 -1.18 5.90 0.86
CA MET A 128 -2.51 5.66 0.32
C MET A 128 -3.64 6.06 1.26
N LEU A 129 -3.49 5.82 2.56
CA LEU A 129 -4.44 6.28 3.56
C LEU A 129 -4.51 7.82 3.63
N ALA A 130 -3.37 8.49 3.67
CA ALA A 130 -3.28 9.95 3.71
C ALA A 130 -3.83 10.58 2.43
N CYS A 131 -3.50 10.05 1.26
CA CYS A 131 -4.06 10.51 -0.01
C CYS A 131 -5.58 10.37 -0.04
N ALA A 132 -6.15 9.26 0.45
CA ALA A 132 -7.61 9.09 0.52
C ALA A 132 -8.26 10.18 1.39
N LEU A 133 -7.71 10.46 2.58
CA LEU A 133 -8.20 11.53 3.46
C LEU A 133 -8.11 12.91 2.79
N ILE A 134 -6.96 13.23 2.20
CA ILE A 134 -6.74 14.51 1.54
C ILE A 134 -7.67 14.66 0.33
N TYR A 135 -7.89 13.60 -0.44
CA TYR A 135 -8.73 13.66 -1.64
C TYR A 135 -10.20 13.85 -1.27
N ILE A 136 -10.68 13.18 -0.23
CA ILE A 136 -12.03 13.43 0.31
C ILE A 136 -12.12 14.89 0.79
N ALA A 137 -11.14 15.39 1.54
CA ALA A 137 -11.14 16.78 2.01
C ALA A 137 -11.11 17.82 0.87
N VAL A 138 -10.30 17.57 -0.18
CA VAL A 138 -10.17 18.48 -1.32
C VAL A 138 -11.41 18.43 -2.20
N TYR A 139 -11.87 17.25 -2.62
CA TYR A 139 -12.95 17.13 -3.60
C TYR A 139 -14.34 17.24 -2.97
N LEU A 140 -14.57 16.58 -1.84
CA LEU A 140 -15.88 16.53 -1.18
C LEU A 140 -16.06 17.62 -0.11
N GLY A 141 -14.97 18.15 0.43
CA GLY A 141 -15.04 19.17 1.48
C GLY A 141 -15.59 20.53 1.01
N PRO A 142 -16.16 21.33 1.93
CA PRO A 142 -16.72 22.66 1.63
C PRO A 142 -15.66 23.76 1.47
N TRP A 143 -14.37 23.45 1.67
CA TRP A 143 -13.30 24.44 1.71
C TRP A 143 -12.80 24.84 0.31
N GLY A 144 -13.36 25.92 -0.23
CA GLY A 144 -12.92 26.49 -1.52
C GLY A 144 -11.42 26.81 -1.57
N VAL A 145 -10.87 27.38 -0.49
CA VAL A 145 -9.44 27.70 -0.40
C VAL A 145 -8.56 26.46 -0.57
N LEU A 146 -8.95 25.32 0.00
CA LEU A 146 -8.20 24.07 -0.14
C LEU A 146 -8.23 23.56 -1.59
N LYS A 147 -9.36 23.73 -2.29
CA LYS A 147 -9.50 23.42 -3.71
C LYS A 147 -8.63 24.34 -4.57
N ASP A 148 -8.62 25.63 -4.29
CA ASP A 148 -7.80 26.62 -4.99
C ASP A 148 -6.30 26.36 -4.81
N MET A 149 -5.90 25.99 -3.58
CA MET A 149 -4.56 25.54 -3.26
C MET A 149 -4.15 24.32 -4.09
N ALA A 150 -5.03 23.33 -4.23
CA ALA A 150 -4.77 22.12 -5.02
C ALA A 150 -4.79 22.37 -6.54
N ASN A 151 -5.64 23.29 -7.01
CA ASN A 151 -5.81 23.65 -8.43
C ASN A 151 -4.82 24.70 -8.94
N ILE A 152 -3.78 25.03 -8.15
CA ILE A 152 -2.73 25.99 -8.55
C ILE A 152 -3.31 27.38 -8.85
N ALA A 153 -4.33 27.82 -8.11
CA ALA A 153 -4.90 29.16 -8.27
C ALA A 153 -3.82 30.26 -8.06
N THR A 154 -2.90 30.02 -7.12
CA THR A 154 -1.66 30.81 -7.00
C THR A 154 -0.48 29.91 -6.64
N VAL A 155 0.72 30.27 -7.14
CA VAL A 155 1.95 29.50 -6.89
C VAL A 155 2.29 29.38 -5.39
N PRO A 156 2.22 30.44 -4.56
CA PRO A 156 2.56 30.33 -3.14
C PRO A 156 1.63 29.38 -2.37
N LEU A 157 0.32 29.43 -2.65
CA LEU A 157 -0.67 28.56 -2.01
C LEU A 157 -0.50 27.09 -2.43
N PHE A 158 -0.18 26.84 -3.69
CA PHE A 158 0.12 25.50 -4.17
C PHE A 158 1.41 24.92 -3.56
N LEU A 159 2.45 25.74 -3.38
CA LEU A 159 3.68 25.31 -2.70
C LEU A 159 3.41 24.96 -1.24
N LEU A 160 2.63 25.78 -0.53
CA LEU A 160 2.19 25.48 0.83
C LEU A 160 1.42 24.15 0.89
N TYR A 161 0.46 23.95 -0.02
CA TYR A 161 -0.27 22.68 -0.13
C TYR A 161 0.66 21.51 -0.36
N SER A 162 1.62 21.63 -1.29
CA SER A 162 2.57 20.56 -1.62
C SER A 162 3.45 20.18 -0.43
N VAL A 163 3.94 21.18 0.32
CA VAL A 163 4.73 20.94 1.54
C VAL A 163 3.88 20.25 2.61
N LEU A 164 2.67 20.75 2.87
CA LEU A 164 1.75 20.14 3.84
C LEU A 164 1.37 18.71 3.43
N PHE A 165 1.10 18.49 2.15
CA PHE A 165 0.80 17.17 1.60
C PHE A 165 1.95 16.19 1.87
N ILE A 166 3.18 16.56 1.56
CA ILE A 166 4.37 15.72 1.79
C ILE A 166 4.57 15.48 3.30
N LEU A 167 4.44 16.51 4.13
CA LEU A 167 4.57 16.39 5.58
C LEU A 167 3.52 15.44 6.17
N ILE A 168 2.26 15.54 5.74
CA ILE A 168 1.18 14.67 6.20
C ILE A 168 1.48 13.20 5.85
N ASN A 169 1.87 12.96 4.58
CA ASN A 169 2.11 11.60 4.07
C ASN A 169 3.36 10.93 4.67
N LEU A 170 4.46 11.66 4.79
CA LEU A 170 5.76 11.07 5.13
C LEU A 170 6.17 11.22 6.60
N VAL A 171 5.59 12.21 7.31
CA VAL A 171 6.02 12.56 8.67
C VAL A 171 4.89 12.45 9.67
N ILE A 172 3.79 13.20 9.48
CA ILE A 172 2.75 13.35 10.50
C ILE A 172 2.02 12.02 10.69
N LEU A 173 1.45 11.43 9.63
CA LEU A 173 0.64 10.22 9.78
C LEU A 173 1.47 8.99 10.21
N PRO A 174 2.63 8.68 9.58
CA PRO A 174 3.51 7.63 10.07
C PRO A 174 4.03 7.90 11.48
N GLY A 175 4.32 9.17 11.81
CA GLY A 175 4.81 9.59 13.13
C GLY A 175 3.76 9.41 14.23
N LEU A 176 2.52 9.80 13.98
CA LEU A 176 1.39 9.57 14.91
C LEU A 176 1.18 8.08 15.15
N PHE A 177 1.28 7.26 14.11
CA PHE A 177 1.17 5.81 14.25
C PHE A 177 2.37 5.22 15.01
N TYR A 178 3.59 5.68 14.75
CA TYR A 178 4.77 5.28 15.50
C TYR A 178 4.65 5.62 16.99
N LEU A 179 4.14 6.82 17.30
CA LEU A 179 3.85 7.25 18.67
C LEU A 179 2.81 6.35 19.33
N ALA A 180 1.74 5.98 18.62
CA ALA A 180 0.74 5.05 19.13
C ALA A 180 1.35 3.67 19.44
N VAL A 181 2.21 3.14 18.57
CA VAL A 181 2.92 1.87 18.79
C VAL A 181 3.88 1.96 19.98
N TRP A 182 4.66 3.04 20.08
CA TRP A 182 5.59 3.27 21.18
C TRP A 182 4.87 3.39 22.54
N LEU A 183 3.78 4.17 22.60
CA LEU A 183 2.93 4.26 23.78
C LEU A 183 2.30 2.92 24.13
N GLY A 184 1.83 2.17 23.14
CA GLY A 184 1.26 0.83 23.32
C GLY A 184 2.24 -0.14 23.95
N LYS A 185 3.49 -0.18 23.45
CA LYS A 185 4.55 -0.99 24.05
C LYS A 185 4.81 -0.58 25.51
N GLY A 186 4.93 0.72 25.78
CA GLY A 186 5.15 1.24 27.12
C GLY A 186 4.03 0.88 28.10
N LEU A 187 2.77 0.97 27.67
CA LEU A 187 1.59 0.58 28.45
C LEU A 187 1.53 -0.93 28.70
N ALA A 188 1.96 -1.73 27.73
CA ALA A 188 1.95 -3.19 27.82
C ALA A 188 3.00 -3.74 28.79
N GLU A 189 4.21 -3.18 28.78
CA GLU A 189 5.34 -3.63 29.61
C GLU A 189 5.47 -2.88 30.95
N GLY A 190 4.70 -1.80 31.13
CA GLY A 190 4.81 -0.93 32.31
C GLY A 190 6.11 -0.12 32.40
N LYS A 191 6.96 -0.19 31.37
CA LYS A 191 8.22 0.56 31.23
C LYS A 191 8.29 1.16 29.84
N MET A 192 8.43 2.48 29.74
CA MET A 192 8.65 3.14 28.44
C MET A 192 10.10 2.92 28.00
N THR A 193 10.28 2.52 26.74
CA THR A 193 11.60 2.59 26.12
C THR A 193 12.02 4.07 26.00
N PRO A 194 13.21 4.47 26.47
CA PRO A 194 13.65 5.85 26.39
C PRO A 194 13.54 6.42 24.98
N ALA A 195 13.12 7.68 24.85
CA ALA A 195 12.93 8.31 23.54
C ALA A 195 14.22 8.33 22.70
N SER A 196 15.39 8.44 23.35
CA SER A 196 16.70 8.36 22.71
C SER A 196 16.95 7.03 21.98
N GLU A 197 16.44 5.93 22.52
CA GLU A 197 16.55 4.59 21.93
C GLU A 197 15.43 4.32 20.93
N ALA A 198 14.19 4.73 21.25
CA ALA A 198 13.03 4.56 20.38
C ALA A 198 13.18 5.35 19.07
N PHE A 199 13.75 6.56 19.11
CA PHE A 199 13.97 7.40 17.93
C PHE A 199 15.42 7.36 17.43
N ALA A 200 16.22 6.38 17.86
CA ALA A 200 17.61 6.21 17.41
C ALA A 200 17.76 6.04 15.89
N PHE A 201 16.68 5.74 15.16
CA PHE A 201 16.67 5.72 13.71
C PHE A 201 16.84 7.11 13.09
N VAL A 202 16.37 8.19 13.74
CA VAL A 202 16.45 9.56 13.21
C VAL A 202 17.90 10.05 13.09
N PRO A 203 18.74 9.97 14.15
CA PRO A 203 20.17 10.31 14.04
C PRO A 203 20.94 9.37 13.10
N ARG A 204 20.56 8.10 13.04
CA ARG A 204 21.20 7.12 12.14
C ARG A 204 20.91 7.40 10.68
N LEU A 205 19.67 7.76 10.34
CA LEU A 205 19.29 8.18 8.98
C LEU A 205 20.00 9.46 8.59
N TRP A 206 20.09 10.43 9.50
CA TRP A 206 20.87 11.65 9.26
C TRP A 206 22.35 11.35 9.01
N ALA A 207 22.97 10.51 9.85
CA ALA A 207 24.36 10.08 9.67
C ALA A 207 24.58 9.31 8.35
N GLN A 208 23.62 8.47 7.95
CA GLN A 208 23.66 7.75 6.67
C GLN A 208 23.46 8.68 5.48
N PHE A 209 22.57 9.67 5.58
CA PHE A 209 22.34 10.66 4.55
C PHE A 209 23.57 11.56 4.37
N VAL A 210 24.14 12.06 5.47
CA VAL A 210 25.42 12.78 5.46
C VAL A 210 26.50 11.90 4.85
N ALA A 211 26.61 10.63 5.25
CA ALA A 211 27.58 9.69 4.66
C ALA A 211 27.31 9.39 3.18
N PHE A 212 26.06 9.39 2.72
CA PHE A 212 25.68 9.19 1.32
C PHE A 212 26.06 10.40 0.47
N VAL A 213 25.76 11.61 0.94
CA VAL A 213 26.14 12.88 0.29
C VAL A 213 27.67 13.06 0.28
N SER A 214 28.37 12.53 1.29
CA SER A 214 29.83 12.67 1.44
C SER A 214 30.64 11.57 0.74
N ARG A 215 30.02 10.54 0.15
CA ARG A 215 30.75 9.38 -0.39
C ARG A 215 30.81 9.37 -1.91
N LYS A 216 32.02 9.15 -2.45
CA LYS A 216 32.22 8.57 -3.79
C LYS A 216 31.69 7.13 -3.81
N PRO A 217 31.12 6.67 -4.94
CA PRO A 217 30.50 5.35 -5.04
C PRO A 217 31.54 4.25 -4.80
N GLN A 218 31.31 3.45 -3.75
CA GLN A 218 32.09 2.26 -3.43
C GLN A 218 31.35 1.00 -3.94
N PRO A 219 32.07 -0.01 -4.47
CA PRO A 219 31.47 -1.24 -4.95
C PRO A 219 30.82 -2.01 -3.80
N LYS A 220 29.61 -2.54 -4.04
CA LYS A 220 28.78 -3.23 -3.05
C LYS A 220 29.44 -4.56 -2.63
N GLY A 221 30.09 -4.57 -1.46
CA GLY A 221 30.30 -5.80 -0.69
C GLY A 221 28.95 -6.37 -0.25
N SER A 222 28.78 -7.68 -0.40
CA SER A 222 27.57 -8.40 0.00
C SER A 222 27.26 -8.15 1.47
N ARG A 223 26.18 -7.42 1.77
CA ARG A 223 25.68 -7.34 3.14
C ARG A 223 25.30 -8.75 3.58
N ALA A 224 25.97 -9.22 4.63
CA ALA A 224 25.66 -10.48 5.27
C ALA A 224 24.17 -10.53 5.62
N ARG A 225 23.55 -11.64 5.23
CA ARG A 225 22.15 -11.98 5.46
C ARG A 225 21.93 -12.16 6.96
N ALA A 226 21.43 -11.12 7.63
CA ALA A 226 20.96 -11.24 9.01
C ALA A 226 19.75 -12.19 9.05
N LYS A 227 19.99 -13.44 9.43
CA LYS A 227 18.96 -14.41 9.82
C LYS A 227 18.43 -13.98 11.19
N ASN A 228 17.43 -13.10 11.22
CA ASN A 228 16.60 -12.93 12.41
C ASN A 228 15.27 -13.64 12.17
N LEU A 229 15.28 -14.95 12.35
CA LEU A 229 14.07 -15.71 12.65
C LEU A 229 13.67 -15.28 14.06
N ILE A 230 12.63 -14.46 14.19
CA ILE A 230 12.10 -14.13 15.51
C ILE A 230 11.12 -15.23 15.87
N THR A 231 11.59 -16.16 16.69
CA THR A 231 10.75 -17.05 17.49
C THR A 231 11.04 -16.71 18.94
N ILE A 232 10.16 -15.97 19.62
CA ILE A 232 10.05 -16.02 21.09
C ILE A 232 8.58 -15.83 21.46
N LYS A 233 7.90 -16.95 21.72
CA LYS A 233 6.81 -16.99 22.71
C LYS A 233 7.49 -16.85 24.07
N ASP A 234 6.97 -15.94 24.91
CA ASP A 234 7.34 -15.72 26.31
C ASP A 234 8.53 -14.78 26.60
N GLY A 235 8.52 -13.59 25.97
CA GLY A 235 9.44 -12.47 26.28
C GLY A 235 8.79 -11.09 26.05
N SER A 236 9.53 -10.02 26.41
CA SER A 236 9.15 -8.61 26.14
C SER A 236 8.83 -8.38 24.66
N LEU A 237 7.95 -7.43 24.36
CA LEU A 237 7.55 -7.11 22.99
C LEU A 237 8.76 -6.68 22.13
N PRO A 238 8.72 -6.91 20.80
CA PRO A 238 9.77 -6.46 19.89
C PRO A 238 10.04 -4.95 19.98
N ALA A 239 11.19 -4.53 19.44
CA ALA A 239 11.54 -3.11 19.37
C ALA A 239 10.44 -2.28 18.65
N PRO A 240 10.20 -1.03 19.05
CA PRO A 240 9.14 -0.19 18.47
C PRO A 240 9.17 -0.09 16.94
N GLY A 241 10.35 -0.03 16.32
CA GLY A 241 10.48 -0.02 14.85
C GLY A 241 9.99 -1.30 14.16
N ARG A 242 10.15 -2.46 14.82
CA ARG A 242 9.63 -3.73 14.29
C ARG A 242 8.12 -3.81 14.48
N LEU A 243 7.62 -3.44 15.66
CA LEU A 243 6.18 -3.34 15.92
C LEU A 243 5.49 -2.36 14.98
N PHE A 244 6.12 -1.22 14.67
CA PHE A 244 5.63 -0.26 13.69
C PHE A 244 5.47 -0.90 12.31
N THR A 245 6.47 -1.67 11.88
CA THR A 245 6.41 -2.38 10.60
C THR A 245 5.34 -3.45 10.61
N ASP A 246 5.24 -4.25 11.67
CA ASP A 246 4.30 -5.36 11.73
C ASP A 246 2.85 -4.87 11.89
N TYR A 247 2.57 -3.94 12.81
CA TYR A 247 1.23 -3.34 12.97
C TYR A 247 0.84 -2.40 11.83
N GLY A 248 1.80 -1.83 11.10
CA GLY A 248 1.54 -0.94 9.96
C GLY A 248 0.69 -1.58 8.86
N TYR A 249 0.70 -2.90 8.72
CA TYR A 249 -0.17 -3.63 7.78
C TYR A 249 -1.66 -3.47 8.10
N ALA A 250 -2.02 -3.11 9.33
CA ALA A 250 -3.41 -2.82 9.70
C ALA A 250 -3.97 -1.57 9.03
N ILE A 251 -3.13 -0.68 8.49
CA ILE A 251 -3.59 0.52 7.75
C ILE A 251 -4.08 0.17 6.34
N ILE A 252 -3.61 -0.95 5.78
CA ILE A 252 -3.85 -1.31 4.39
C ILE A 252 -5.36 -1.49 4.11
N PRO A 253 -6.12 -2.26 4.91
CA PRO A 253 -7.56 -2.37 4.72
C PRO A 253 -8.27 -1.03 4.92
N LEU A 254 -7.89 -0.24 5.92
CA LEU A 254 -8.50 1.07 6.17
C LEU A 254 -8.30 2.03 4.99
N GLY A 255 -7.06 2.12 4.49
CA GLY A 255 -6.72 2.93 3.32
C GLY A 255 -7.50 2.48 2.08
N LEU A 256 -7.63 1.16 1.86
CA LEU A 256 -8.45 0.63 0.76
C LEU A 256 -9.90 1.07 0.88
N THR A 257 -10.51 0.95 2.06
CA THR A 257 -11.89 1.40 2.27
C THR A 257 -12.06 2.90 2.11
N GLY A 258 -11.04 3.70 2.46
CA GLY A 258 -11.01 5.13 2.16
C GLY A 258 -11.09 5.40 0.66
N TRP A 259 -10.30 4.70 -0.15
CA TRP A 259 -10.34 4.81 -1.61
C TRP A 259 -11.65 4.29 -2.22
N ILE A 260 -12.20 3.19 -1.72
CA ILE A 260 -13.51 2.70 -2.16
C ILE A 260 -14.58 3.75 -1.82
N GLY A 261 -14.60 4.28 -0.60
CA GLY A 261 -15.56 5.30 -0.18
C GLY A 261 -15.44 6.59 -1.01
N PHE A 262 -14.22 7.05 -1.29
CA PHE A 262 -13.98 8.17 -2.20
C PHE A 262 -14.51 7.89 -3.61
N THR A 263 -14.20 6.71 -4.15
CA THR A 263 -14.61 6.30 -5.51
C THR A 263 -16.13 6.18 -5.63
N VAL A 264 -16.82 5.65 -4.62
CA VAL A 264 -18.28 5.55 -4.60
C VAL A 264 -18.93 6.93 -4.66
N ALA A 265 -18.43 7.89 -3.86
CA ALA A 265 -18.94 9.26 -3.89
C ALA A 265 -18.69 9.92 -5.26
N PHE A 266 -17.46 9.84 -5.76
CA PHE A 266 -17.09 10.42 -7.05
C PHE A 266 -17.88 9.78 -8.20
N ALA A 267 -17.99 8.45 -8.25
CA ALA A 267 -18.71 7.75 -9.29
C ALA A 267 -20.21 8.09 -9.30
N LEU A 268 -20.88 8.11 -8.15
CA LEU A 268 -22.33 8.38 -8.14
C LEU A 268 -22.69 9.80 -8.56
N ILE A 269 -21.77 10.75 -8.39
CA ILE A 269 -21.97 12.16 -8.74
C ILE A 269 -21.56 12.41 -10.20
N ASP A 270 -20.44 11.83 -10.65
CA ASP A 270 -19.82 12.22 -11.92
C ASP A 270 -19.94 11.16 -13.03
N ILE A 271 -20.48 9.96 -12.78
CA ILE A 271 -20.58 8.92 -13.83
C ILE A 271 -21.43 9.33 -15.04
N SER A 272 -22.37 10.26 -14.88
CA SER A 272 -23.15 10.80 -16.00
C SER A 272 -22.28 11.57 -17.00
N TYR A 273 -21.14 12.15 -16.59
CA TYR A 273 -20.17 12.75 -17.51
C TYR A 273 -19.47 11.73 -18.41
N ALA A 274 -19.39 10.46 -18.00
CA ALA A 274 -18.72 9.44 -18.81
C ALA A 274 -19.49 9.17 -20.11
N ILE A 275 -20.81 9.30 -20.12
CA ILE A 275 -21.66 8.94 -21.27
C ILE A 275 -21.47 9.91 -22.47
N PRO A 276 -21.49 11.24 -22.29
CA PRO A 276 -21.11 12.17 -23.37
C PRO A 276 -19.67 12.00 -23.81
N LEU A 277 -18.75 11.77 -22.86
CA LEU A 277 -17.31 11.62 -23.15
C LEU A 277 -17.01 10.36 -23.99
N LEU A 278 -17.82 9.31 -23.88
CA LEU A 278 -17.71 8.14 -24.76
C LEU A 278 -18.12 8.46 -26.20
N SER A 279 -19.09 9.36 -26.39
CA SER A 279 -19.53 9.82 -27.72
C SER A 279 -18.56 10.80 -28.37
N ASP A 280 -17.89 11.64 -27.58
CA ASP A 280 -16.86 12.57 -28.03
C ASP A 280 -15.57 12.53 -27.17
N PRO A 281 -14.77 11.46 -27.25
CA PRO A 281 -13.61 11.29 -26.38
C PRO A 281 -12.49 12.30 -26.62
N MET A 282 -12.48 12.96 -27.80
CA MET A 282 -11.46 13.93 -28.18
C MET A 282 -11.98 15.37 -28.21
N GLY A 283 -13.27 15.60 -27.96
CA GLY A 283 -13.87 16.93 -28.05
C GLY A 283 -13.88 17.47 -29.49
N TRP A 284 -13.90 16.60 -30.50
CA TRP A 284 -13.87 16.98 -31.92
C TRP A 284 -15.26 17.17 -32.51
N GLY A 285 -16.30 17.15 -31.67
CA GLY A 285 -17.70 17.20 -32.08
C GLY A 285 -18.21 15.86 -32.57
N TRP A 286 -17.58 14.76 -32.16
CA TRP A 286 -18.08 13.41 -32.47
C TRP A 286 -19.38 13.12 -31.71
N ASN A 287 -20.21 12.25 -32.27
CA ASN A 287 -21.40 11.77 -31.59
C ASN A 287 -21.59 10.27 -31.86
N LEU A 288 -20.58 9.47 -31.49
CA LEU A 288 -20.49 8.05 -31.84
C LEU A 288 -21.69 7.23 -31.37
N PHE A 289 -22.31 7.62 -30.25
CA PHE A 289 -23.46 6.91 -29.66
C PHE A 289 -24.73 7.74 -29.58
N GLY A 290 -24.77 8.94 -30.19
CA GLY A 290 -25.94 9.83 -30.10
C GLY A 290 -26.10 10.51 -28.73
N THR A 291 -25.10 10.42 -27.85
CA THR A 291 -25.17 10.90 -26.46
C THR A 291 -24.29 12.11 -26.15
N ALA A 292 -23.65 12.73 -27.15
CA ALA A 292 -22.74 13.86 -26.95
C ALA A 292 -23.42 15.08 -26.27
N ASP A 293 -24.72 15.28 -26.53
CA ASP A 293 -25.49 16.41 -25.99
C ASP A 293 -26.19 16.11 -24.66
N LEU A 294 -25.98 14.92 -24.06
CA LEU A 294 -26.57 14.61 -22.77
C LEU A 294 -25.98 15.50 -21.68
N GLY A 295 -26.85 16.26 -21.02
CA GLY A 295 -26.47 17.07 -19.87
C GLY A 295 -26.05 16.21 -18.68
N TRP A 296 -25.17 16.76 -17.84
CA TRP A 296 -24.80 16.13 -16.59
C TRP A 296 -25.99 16.05 -15.63
N VAL A 297 -26.17 14.87 -15.05
CA VAL A 297 -27.19 14.62 -14.02
C VAL A 297 -26.56 13.95 -12.81
N MET A 298 -26.91 14.41 -11.62
CA MET A 298 -26.54 13.72 -10.38
C MET A 298 -27.55 12.59 -10.16
N TYR A 299 -27.17 11.33 -10.42
CA TYR A 299 -28.14 10.23 -10.36
C TYR A 299 -28.73 10.05 -8.95
N VAL A 300 -27.89 9.90 -7.92
CA VAL A 300 -28.38 9.59 -6.57
C VAL A 300 -27.42 10.07 -5.45
N PRO A 301 -27.20 11.39 -5.27
CA PRO A 301 -26.23 11.89 -4.30
C PRO A 301 -26.61 11.56 -2.84
N HIS A 302 -27.90 11.41 -2.54
CA HIS A 302 -28.37 11.10 -1.19
C HIS A 302 -27.99 9.69 -0.71
N LEU A 303 -27.65 8.76 -1.61
CA LEU A 303 -27.21 7.40 -1.24
C LEU A 303 -25.75 7.34 -0.81
N VAL A 304 -24.94 8.35 -1.14
CA VAL A 304 -23.49 8.36 -0.92
C VAL A 304 -23.14 8.10 0.57
N PRO A 305 -23.73 8.81 1.56
CA PRO A 305 -23.42 8.57 2.98
C PRO A 305 -23.83 7.17 3.45
N TYR A 306 -24.95 6.63 2.95
CA TYR A 306 -25.45 5.30 3.31
C TYR A 306 -24.56 4.17 2.76
N LEU A 307 -23.84 4.42 1.68
CA LEU A 307 -22.86 3.47 1.13
C LEU A 307 -21.49 3.63 1.81
N GLN A 308 -21.03 4.88 2.00
CA GLN A 308 -19.73 5.16 2.60
C GLN A 308 -19.64 4.73 4.07
N GLY A 309 -20.70 4.92 4.86
CA GLY A 309 -20.70 4.58 6.28
C GLY A 309 -20.36 3.10 6.57
N PRO A 310 -21.09 2.13 5.98
CA PRO A 310 -20.75 0.71 6.10
C PRO A 310 -19.35 0.37 5.58
N ILE A 311 -18.88 1.02 4.52
CA ILE A 311 -17.53 0.82 3.96
C ILE A 311 -16.46 1.22 4.98
N PHE A 312 -16.59 2.39 5.61
CA PHE A 312 -15.63 2.87 6.61
C PHE A 312 -15.66 2.03 7.90
N LEU A 313 -16.85 1.63 8.37
CA LEU A 313 -16.97 0.75 9.54
C LEU A 313 -16.39 -0.64 9.26
N GLY A 314 -16.67 -1.21 8.08
CA GLY A 314 -16.08 -2.48 7.65
C GLY A 314 -14.56 -2.39 7.57
N GLY A 315 -14.03 -1.28 7.03
CA GLY A 315 -12.59 -1.00 6.98
C GLY A 315 -11.95 -0.95 8.37
N LEU A 316 -12.56 -0.24 9.31
CA LEU A 316 -12.10 -0.18 10.70
C LEU A 316 -12.13 -1.57 11.35
N ALA A 317 -13.22 -2.33 11.19
CA ALA A 317 -13.35 -3.66 11.77
C ALA A 317 -12.26 -4.62 11.24
N VAL A 318 -12.04 -4.65 9.93
CA VAL A 318 -10.99 -5.48 9.31
C VAL A 318 -9.59 -5.02 9.72
N SER A 319 -9.37 -3.72 9.88
CA SER A 319 -8.09 -3.15 10.31
C SER A 319 -7.76 -3.50 11.77
N ILE A 320 -8.73 -3.37 12.67
CA ILE A 320 -8.60 -3.81 14.07
C ILE A 320 -8.36 -5.33 14.13
N TYR A 321 -9.12 -6.10 13.37
CA TYR A 321 -8.92 -7.56 13.27
C TYR A 321 -7.50 -7.90 12.78
N THR A 322 -7.00 -7.16 11.79
CA THR A 322 -5.66 -7.36 11.25
C THR A 322 -4.58 -7.05 12.28
N ALA A 323 -4.69 -5.93 12.99
CA ALA A 323 -3.79 -5.57 14.08
C ALA A 323 -3.81 -6.62 15.21
N TYR A 324 -5.00 -7.09 15.60
CA TYR A 324 -5.18 -8.13 16.60
C TYR A 324 -4.52 -9.46 16.20
N ARG A 325 -4.77 -9.92 14.97
CA ARG A 325 -4.19 -11.16 14.44
C ARG A 325 -2.67 -11.09 14.33
N ILE A 326 -2.11 -9.95 13.94
CA ILE A 326 -0.66 -9.75 13.90
C ILE A 326 -0.08 -9.72 15.33
N GLY A 327 -0.74 -9.04 16.28
CA GLY A 327 -0.30 -8.95 17.67
C GLY A 327 -0.26 -10.30 18.40
N LEU A 328 -1.16 -11.24 18.06
CA LEU A 328 -1.12 -12.61 18.58
C LEU A 328 0.17 -13.37 18.21
N ASN A 329 0.90 -12.94 17.17
CA ASN A 329 2.20 -13.53 16.84
C ASN A 329 3.32 -13.05 17.78
N HIS A 330 3.09 -11.98 18.55
CA HIS A 330 4.09 -11.39 19.44
C HIS A 330 3.88 -11.74 20.91
N THR A 331 2.63 -11.93 21.36
CA THR A 331 2.35 -12.32 22.74
C THR A 331 1.10 -13.18 22.85
N SER A 332 1.12 -14.16 23.76
CA SER A 332 -0.05 -14.98 24.10
C SER A 332 -0.86 -14.39 25.27
N ASP A 333 -0.31 -13.40 25.99
CA ASP A 333 -1.02 -12.73 27.09
C ASP A 333 -1.99 -11.66 26.55
N LYS A 334 -3.28 -11.87 26.82
CA LYS A 334 -4.37 -10.98 26.41
C LYS A 334 -4.25 -9.57 26.99
N ASN A 335 -3.74 -9.42 28.22
CA ASN A 335 -3.60 -8.12 28.87
C ASN A 335 -2.48 -7.29 28.25
N VAL A 336 -1.34 -7.92 27.98
CA VAL A 336 -0.21 -7.28 27.27
C VAL A 336 -0.61 -6.92 25.84
N LEU A 337 -1.32 -7.83 25.15
CA LEU A 337 -1.80 -7.60 23.78
C LEU A 337 -2.77 -6.41 23.69
N THR A 338 -3.79 -6.38 24.54
CA THR A 338 -4.80 -5.32 24.54
C THR A 338 -4.20 -3.95 24.86
N ARG A 339 -3.30 -3.87 25.85
CA ARG A 339 -2.56 -2.63 26.17
C ARG A 339 -1.64 -2.18 25.04
N SER A 340 -0.99 -3.13 24.35
CA SER A 340 -0.15 -2.85 23.19
C SER A 340 -0.95 -2.29 22.01
N LEU A 341 -2.13 -2.84 21.76
CA LEU A 341 -2.97 -2.46 20.61
C LEU A 341 -3.88 -1.26 20.88
N ALA A 342 -4.20 -0.95 22.14
CA ALA A 342 -5.18 0.08 22.48
C ALA A 342 -4.89 1.45 21.82
N PRO A 343 -3.67 2.01 21.88
CA PRO A 343 -3.39 3.30 21.22
C PRO A 343 -3.50 3.22 19.69
N VAL A 344 -3.13 2.07 19.09
CA VAL A 344 -3.24 1.85 17.64
C VAL A 344 -4.71 1.80 17.23
N VAL A 345 -5.55 1.07 17.96
CA VAL A 345 -6.99 0.99 17.72
C VAL A 345 -7.66 2.36 17.91
N ILE A 346 -7.27 3.13 18.92
CA ILE A 346 -7.76 4.50 19.12
C ILE A 346 -7.41 5.37 17.91
N LEU A 347 -6.17 5.33 17.43
CA LEU A 347 -5.75 6.10 16.26
C LEU A 347 -6.53 5.69 14.99
N LEU A 348 -6.71 4.39 14.74
CA LEU A 348 -7.51 3.90 13.61
C LEU A 348 -8.97 4.37 13.69
N SER A 349 -9.55 4.36 14.88
CA SER A 349 -10.90 4.88 15.14
C SER A 349 -11.00 6.39 14.90
N LEU A 350 -9.99 7.17 15.33
CA LEU A 350 -9.93 8.63 15.08
C LEU A 350 -9.79 8.95 13.59
N ILE A 351 -8.97 8.19 12.86
CA ILE A 351 -8.84 8.32 11.40
C ILE A 351 -10.19 8.00 10.73
N THR A 352 -10.86 6.94 11.18
CA THR A 352 -12.19 6.57 10.66
C THR A 352 -13.22 7.65 10.96
N ALA A 353 -13.23 8.22 12.16
CA ALA A 353 -14.09 9.35 12.52
C ALA A 353 -13.79 10.58 11.65
N THR A 354 -12.53 10.78 11.25
CA THR A 354 -12.14 11.84 10.30
C THR A 354 -12.72 11.57 8.91
N PHE A 355 -12.70 10.31 8.43
CA PHE A 355 -13.40 9.96 7.18
C PHE A 355 -14.89 10.27 7.25
N PHE A 356 -15.55 9.93 8.36
CA PHE A 356 -16.96 10.27 8.59
C PHE A 356 -17.21 11.77 8.55
N TRP A 357 -16.41 12.55 9.28
CA TRP A 357 -16.53 14.01 9.32
C TRP A 357 -16.25 14.71 7.98
N LEU A 358 -15.37 14.13 7.16
CA LEU A 358 -15.05 14.70 5.84
C LEU A 358 -16.07 14.31 4.76
N ALA A 359 -16.73 13.16 4.91
CA ALA A 359 -17.61 12.59 3.89
C ALA A 359 -19.11 12.84 4.15
N MET A 360 -19.48 13.23 5.36
CA MET A 360 -20.85 13.56 5.79
C MET A 360 -20.94 15.02 6.18
#